data_AF-A0A922YR81-F1
#
_entry.id   AF-A0A922YR81-F1
#
_cell.length_a   1.000
_cell.length_b   1.000
_cell.length_c   1.000
_cell.angle_alpha   90.00
_cell.angle_beta   90.00
_cell.angle_gamma   90.00
#
_symmetry.space_group_name_H-M   'P 1'
#
loop_
_entity.id
_entity.type
_entity.pdbx_description
1 polymer ?
#
loop_
_entity_poly.entity_id
_entity_poly.type
_entity_poly.pdbx_seq_one_letter_code
_entity_poly.pdbx_strand_id
1 'polypeptide(L)'
;MNSTPLRVVLVFSPEDQAWIRRGAYTVPDFWQGHGVPPAMGDEFRLGGRQFTIQGRLWAQEGGVTLLRVFVGSAHAESDSVFG
;
A
#
# COMPACT_ATOMS: atom_id res chain seq x y z
N MET A 1 1.24 -25.78 -11.44
CA MET A 1 1.08 -24.39 -11.92
C MET A 1 2.24 -23.60 -11.36
N ASN A 2 3.06 -23.00 -12.20
CA ASN A 2 4.26 -22.28 -11.78
C ASN A 2 3.82 -20.89 -11.30
N SER A 3 3.63 -20.72 -10.00
CA SER A 3 3.27 -19.43 -9.40
C SER A 3 4.50 -18.53 -9.49
N THR A 4 4.62 -17.71 -10.53
CA THR A 4 5.63 -16.64 -10.54
C THR A 4 5.41 -15.81 -9.28
N PRO A 5 6.44 -15.59 -8.44
CA PRO A 5 6.28 -14.84 -7.20
C PRO A 5 5.82 -13.44 -7.54
N LEU A 6 4.53 -13.17 -7.26
CA LEU A 6 3.94 -11.86 -7.39
C LEU A 6 4.48 -11.00 -6.27
N ARG A 7 5.19 -9.93 -6.61
CA ARG A 7 5.64 -8.94 -5.63
C ARG A 7 4.74 -7.70 -5.71
N VAL A 8 4.08 -7.39 -4.60
CA VAL A 8 3.25 -6.19 -4.45
C VAL A 8 4.14 -5.03 -4.00
N VAL A 9 4.01 -3.89 -4.66
CA VAL A 9 4.79 -2.68 -4.34
C VAL A 9 3.84 -1.51 -4.18
N LEU A 10 3.82 -0.93 -2.98
CA LEU A 10 3.02 0.26 -2.69
C LEU A 10 3.70 1.50 -3.27
N VAL A 11 2.93 2.29 -4.01
CA VAL A 11 3.34 3.56 -4.62
C VAL A 11 2.59 4.68 -3.93
N PHE A 12 3.27 5.30 -2.97
CA PHE A 12 2.77 6.44 -2.19
C PHE A 12 2.98 7.75 -2.95
N SER A 13 2.11 8.73 -2.69
CA SER A 13 2.31 10.12 -3.13
C SER A 13 3.63 10.70 -2.56
N PRO A 14 4.22 11.74 -3.18
CA PRO A 14 5.43 12.38 -2.65
C PRO A 14 5.26 12.90 -1.23
N GLU A 15 4.08 13.42 -0.90
CA GLU A 15 3.74 13.90 0.45
C GLU A 15 3.73 12.75 1.47
N ASP A 16 3.07 11.64 1.13
CA ASP A 16 3.00 10.47 2.00
C ASP A 16 4.37 9.82 2.18
N GLN A 17 5.20 9.75 1.12
CA GLN A 17 6.57 9.29 1.24
C GLN A 17 7.40 10.14 2.19
N ALA A 18 7.25 11.48 2.12
CA ALA A 18 7.93 12.39 3.04
C ALA A 18 7.46 12.20 4.48
N TRP A 19 6.16 11.99 4.71
CA TRP A 19 5.61 11.67 6.02
C TRP A 19 6.14 10.33 6.56
N ILE A 20 6.12 9.26 5.75
CA ILE A 20 6.64 7.92 6.13
C ILE A 20 8.09 8.02 6.58
N ARG A 21 8.93 8.71 5.78
CA ARG A 21 10.36 8.89 6.07
C ARG A 21 10.60 9.70 7.33
N ARG A 22 9.88 10.81 7.52
CA ARG A 22 10.01 11.66 8.72
C ARG A 22 9.61 10.95 9.99
N GLY A 23 8.55 10.13 9.94
CA GLY A 23 8.09 9.36 11.10
C GLY A 23 8.80 8.02 11.30
N ALA A 24 9.75 7.67 10.43
CA ALA A 24 10.43 6.37 10.44
C ALA A 24 9.47 5.16 10.46
N TYR A 25 8.31 5.27 9.80
CA TYR A 25 7.32 4.20 9.76
C TYR A 25 7.82 3.05 8.89
N THR A 26 7.85 1.85 9.45
CA THR A 26 8.11 0.63 8.68
C THR A 26 6.85 0.26 7.90
N VAL A 27 6.97 0.07 6.59
CA VAL A 27 5.87 -0.38 5.72
C VAL A 27 5.91 -1.92 5.65
N PRO A 28 4.92 -2.63 6.25
CA PRO A 28 4.85 -4.09 6.18
C PRO A 28 4.54 -4.59 4.76
N ASP A 29 4.84 -5.86 4.51
CA ASP A 29 4.33 -6.57 3.34
C ASP A 29 2.88 -7.03 3.59
N PHE A 30 1.95 -6.08 3.54
CA PHE A 30 0.54 -6.27 3.90
C PHE A 30 -0.17 -7.40 3.13
N TRP A 31 0.32 -7.77 1.95
CA TRP A 31 -0.31 -8.78 1.08
C TRP A 31 0.49 -10.09 1.00
N GLN A 32 1.55 -10.24 1.80
CA GLN A 32 2.30 -11.49 1.83
C GLN A 32 1.39 -12.67 2.24
N GLY A 33 1.32 -13.69 1.39
CA GLY A 33 0.51 -14.89 1.65
C GLY A 33 -0.98 -14.77 1.37
N HIS A 34 -1.48 -13.59 0.95
CA HIS A 34 -2.86 -13.45 0.51
C HIS A 34 -3.05 -14.09 -0.88
N GLY A 35 -4.10 -14.90 -1.04
CA GLY A 35 -4.43 -15.57 -2.31
C GLY A 35 -5.03 -14.64 -3.37
N VAL A 36 -5.36 -13.40 -2.99
CA VAL A 36 -5.99 -12.41 -3.87
C VAL A 36 -5.16 -11.12 -3.82
N PRO A 37 -4.75 -10.59 -4.98
CA PRO A 37 -4.01 -9.33 -5.03
C PRO A 37 -4.90 -8.14 -4.66
N PRO A 38 -4.32 -7.04 -4.16
CA PRO A 38 -5.06 -5.82 -3.85
C PRO A 38 -5.86 -5.29 -5.05
N ALA A 39 -7.05 -4.78 -4.74
CA ALA A 39 -7.96 -4.15 -5.66
C ALA A 39 -8.18 -2.67 -5.31
N MET A 40 -8.70 -1.91 -6.27
CA MET A 40 -9.10 -0.52 -6.02
C MET A 40 -10.22 -0.49 -4.98
N GLY A 41 -10.12 0.44 -4.02
CA GLY A 41 -11.05 0.56 -2.91
C GLY A 41 -10.65 -0.26 -1.67
N ASP A 42 -9.70 -1.20 -1.77
CA ASP A 42 -9.12 -1.83 -0.59
C ASP A 42 -8.37 -0.79 0.25
N GLU A 43 -8.34 -1.00 1.56
CA GLU A 43 -7.75 -0.08 2.52
C GLU A 43 -6.73 -0.79 3.41
N PHE A 44 -5.71 -0.04 3.83
CA PHE A 44 -4.76 -0.50 4.83
C PHE A 44 -4.36 0.64 5.75
N ARG A 45 -3.80 0.28 6.92
CA ARG A 45 -3.38 1.24 7.93
C ARG A 45 -1.87 1.21 8.13
N LEU A 46 -1.28 2.40 8.21
CA LEU A 46 0.14 2.60 8.51
C LEU A 46 0.27 3.82 9.42
N GLY A 47 0.93 3.67 10.56
CA GLY A 47 1.26 4.80 11.45
C GLY A 47 0.05 5.66 11.86
N GLY A 48 -1.12 5.05 12.09
CA GLY A 48 -2.35 5.77 12.46
C GLY A 48 -3.08 6.45 11.29
N ARG A 49 -2.60 6.30 10.05
CA ARG A 49 -3.28 6.77 8.84
C ARG A 49 -3.90 5.61 8.09
N GLN A 50 -5.08 5.84 7.51
CA GLN A 50 -5.72 4.92 6.57
C GLN A 50 -5.42 5.35 5.15
N PHE A 51 -4.97 4.41 4.32
CA PHE A 51 -4.69 4.60 2.90
C PHE A 51 -5.65 3.76 2.07
N THR A 52 -6.18 4.35 1.00
CA THR A 52 -7.03 3.67 0.05
C THR A 52 -6.23 3.36 -1.21
N ILE A 53 -6.43 2.16 -1.78
CA ILE A 53 -5.87 1.78 -3.06
C ILE A 53 -6.67 2.47 -4.17
N GLN A 54 -5.99 3.33 -4.91
CA GLN A 54 -6.58 4.15 -5.98
C GLN A 54 -6.35 3.58 -7.37
N GLY A 55 -5.39 2.66 -7.52
CA GLY A 55 -5.07 2.10 -8.83
C GLY A 55 -4.05 0.97 -8.74
N ARG A 56 -3.93 0.22 -9.84
CA ARG A 56 -2.98 -0.88 -9.97
C ARG A 56 -2.34 -0.91 -11.36
N LEU A 57 -1.08 -1.29 -11.41
CA LEU A 57 -0.32 -1.48 -12.65
C LEU A 57 0.53 -2.74 -12.56
N TRP A 58 0.33 -3.64 -13.52
CA TRP A 58 1.19 -4.80 -13.72
C TRP A 58 2.46 -4.37 -14.45
N ALA A 59 3.61 -4.81 -13.94
CA ALA A 59 4.91 -4.55 -14.57
C ALA A 59 5.76 -5.83 -14.56
N GLN A 60 6.71 -5.88 -15.48
CA GLN A 60 7.78 -6.88 -15.48
C GLN A 60 9.11 -6.17 -15.28
N GLU A 61 9.89 -6.63 -14.29
CA GLU A 61 11.19 -6.05 -13.96
C GLU A 61 12.16 -7.19 -13.65
N GLY A 62 13.22 -7.33 -14.45
CA GLY A 62 14.23 -8.37 -14.25
C GLY A 62 13.69 -9.81 -14.24
N GLY A 63 12.60 -10.08 -14.99
CA GLY A 63 11.95 -11.40 -15.00
C GLY A 63 10.96 -11.64 -13.86
N VAL A 64 10.76 -10.67 -12.97
CA VAL A 64 9.78 -10.73 -11.87
C VAL A 64 8.52 -9.97 -12.26
N THR A 65 7.35 -10.55 -11.95
CA THR A 65 6.06 -9.86 -12.09
C THR A 65 5.79 -9.02 -10.86
N LEU A 66 5.62 -7.72 -11.07
CA LEU A 66 5.29 -6.74 -10.05
C LEU A 66 3.85 -6.27 -10.19
N LEU A 67 3.17 -6.09 -9.07
CA LEU A 67 1.93 -5.34 -8.99
C LEU A 67 2.21 -4.04 -8.23
N ARG A 68 2.29 -2.94 -8.97
CA ARG A 68 2.38 -1.60 -8.39
C ARG A 68 0.98 -1.16 -7.99
N VAL A 69 0.83 -0.78 -6.74
CA VAL A 69 -0.44 -0.39 -6.13
C VAL A 69 -0.33 1.07 -5.73
N PHE A 70 -1.09 1.93 -6.40
CA PHE A 70 -1.11 3.35 -6.12
C PHE A 70 -2.03 3.61 -4.95
N VAL A 71 -1.50 4.28 -3.94
CA VAL A 71 -2.20 4.53 -2.67
C VAL A 71 -2.26 6.01 -2.39
N GLY A 72 -3.37 6.47 -1.82
CA GLY A 72 -3.57 7.86 -1.50
C GLY A 72 -4.66 8.07 -0.46
N SER A 73 -5.04 9.34 -0.27
CA SER A 73 -6.09 9.76 0.68
C SER A 73 -5.79 9.43 2.14
N ALA A 74 -4.55 9.64 2.58
CA ALA A 74 -4.13 9.34 3.95
C ALA A 74 -4.86 10.22 4.98
N HIS A 75 -5.96 9.72 5.54
CA HIS A 75 -6.63 10.36 6.68
C HIS A 75 -6.01 9.84 7.98
N ALA A 76 -5.51 10.76 8.80
CA ALA A 76 -5.30 10.47 10.21
C ALA A 76 -6.69 10.38 10.85
N GLU A 77 -7.02 9.26 11.50
CA GLU A 77 -8.21 9.23 12.35
C GLU A 77 -7.99 10.26 13.46
N SER A 78 -8.78 11.33 13.45
CA SER A 78 -8.88 12.25 14.58
C SER A 78 -9.65 11.52 15.66
N ASP A 79 -9.00 11.15 16.75
CA ASP A 79 -9.58 10.50 17.94
C ASP A 79 -10.58 11.41 18.71
N SER A 80 -11.17 12.41 18.06
CA SER A 80 -12.12 13.33 18.68
C SER A 80 -13.55 12.81 18.53
N VAL A 81 -13.89 11.76 19.25
CA VAL A 81 -15.29 11.52 19.62
C VAL A 81 -15.61 12.52 20.73
N PHE A 82 -16.09 13.72 20.37
CA PHE A 82 -16.72 14.59 21.36
C PHE A 82 -18.09 13.97 21.68
N GLY A 83 -18.15 13.25 22.80
CA GLY A 83 -19.40 12.90 23.49
C GLY A 83 -19.95 14.08 24.28
#